data_AF-A0A9W6Q240-F1
#
_entry.id   AF-A0A9W6Q240-F1
#
_cell.length_a   1.000
_cell.length_b   1.000
_cell.length_c   1.000
_cell.angle_alpha   90.00
_cell.angle_beta   90.00
_cell.angle_gamma   90.00
#
_symmetry.space_group_name_H-M   'P 1'
#
loop_
_entity.id
_entity.type
_entity.pdbx_description
1 polymer ?
#
loop_
_entity_poly.entity_id
_entity_poly.type
_entity_poly.pdbx_seq_one_letter_code
_entity_poly.pdbx_strand_id
1 'polypeptide(L)' 'MSSFVTPLVPPMRIAFDARMEPSGPVLTRRMSNLRGLFADTAAWEQAVADDPAVYEVASSPVPEAEGELPRHAEY' A
#
# COMPACT_ATOMS: atom_id res chain seq x y z
N MET A 1 27.58 -29.99 -13.17
CA MET A 1 26.85 -29.70 -11.91
C MET A 1 26.28 -28.30 -12.03
N SER A 2 24.95 -28.14 -11.95
CA SER A 2 24.31 -26.82 -12.03
C SER A 2 24.57 -26.07 -10.73
N SER A 3 25.33 -24.97 -10.78
CA SER A 3 25.47 -24.06 -9.65
C SER A 3 24.30 -23.06 -9.70
N PHE A 4 23.36 -23.18 -8.77
CA PHE A 4 22.34 -22.16 -8.61
C PHE A 4 22.95 -20.96 -7.89
N VAL A 5 22.70 -19.75 -8.42
CA VAL A 5 23.07 -18.49 -7.76
C VAL A 5 22.29 -18.38 -6.45
N THR A 6 22.99 -18.22 -5.33
CA THR A 6 22.35 -17.96 -4.04
C THR A 6 21.50 -16.69 -4.16
N PRO A 7 20.19 -16.74 -3.86
CA PRO A 7 19.33 -15.56 -3.96
C PRO A 7 19.84 -14.49 -2.98
N LEU A 8 20.12 -13.30 -3.50
CA LEU A 8 20.63 -12.14 -2.75
C LEU A 8 19.68 -11.66 -1.63
N VAL A 9 18.40 -12.01 -1.72
CA VAL A 9 17.37 -11.60 -0.77
C VAL A 9 16.61 -12.83 -0.28
N PRO A 10 16.47 -13.04 1.04
CA PRO A 10 15.67 -14.13 1.58
C PRO A 10 14.23 -14.00 1.09
N PRO A 11 13.64 -15.05 0.49
CA PRO A 11 12.36 -14.96 -0.23
C PRO A 11 11.15 -14.59 0.64
N MET A 12 11.28 -14.59 1.98
CA MET A 12 10.18 -14.36 2.91
C MET A 12 10.48 -13.31 3.99
N ARG A 13 11.40 -12.37 3.74
CA ARG A 13 11.73 -11.34 4.76
C ARG A 13 11.26 -9.95 4.35
N ILE A 14 9.95 -9.71 4.51
CA ILE A 14 9.44 -8.34 4.64
C ILE A 14 9.74 -7.92 6.08
N ALA A 15 10.64 -6.95 6.25
CA ALA A 15 10.94 -6.35 7.55
C ALA A 15 10.63 -4.87 7.48
N PHE A 16 9.98 -4.34 8.51
CA PHE A 16 9.72 -2.91 8.62
C PHE A 16 11.00 -2.20 9.08
N ASP A 17 11.47 -1.22 8.31
CA ASP A 17 12.51 -0.28 8.77
C ASP A 17 11.81 0.90 9.44
N ALA A 18 11.91 0.98 10.76
CA ALA A 18 11.28 2.04 11.56
C ALA A 18 11.83 3.45 11.29
N ARG A 19 12.86 3.60 10.45
CA ARG A 19 13.40 4.90 10.00
C ARG A 19 12.76 5.39 8.70
N MET A 20 11.95 4.56 8.05
CA MET A 20 11.34 4.89 6.76
C MET A 20 10.00 5.59 6.97
N GLU A 21 9.94 6.87 6.64
CA GLU A 21 8.69 7.64 6.57
C GLU A 21 8.14 7.61 5.15
N PRO A 22 6.86 7.31 4.93
CA PRO A 22 6.30 7.31 3.60
C PRO A 22 6.21 8.74 3.05
N SER A 23 6.86 9.01 1.92
CA SER A 23 7.04 10.36 1.35
C SER A 23 6.16 10.67 0.13
N GLY A 24 5.41 9.68 -0.38
CA GLY A 24 4.57 9.89 -1.54
C GLY A 24 3.14 10.37 -1.21
N PRO A 25 2.26 10.42 -2.23
CA PRO A 25 0.93 11.01 -2.06
C PRO A 25 0.10 10.26 -1.03
N VAL A 26 -0.69 11.02 -0.26
CA VAL A 26 -1.63 10.49 0.72
C VAL A 26 -3.01 10.38 0.11
N LEU A 27 -3.55 9.16 0.08
CA LEU A 27 -4.93 8.88 -0.27
C LEU A 27 -5.77 8.81 1.01
N THR A 28 -6.65 9.79 1.22
CA THR A 28 -7.65 9.75 2.30
C THR A 28 -8.89 9.01 1.82
N ARG A 29 -9.35 8.03 2.61
CA ARG A 29 -10.62 7.34 2.39
C ARG A 29 -11.69 7.87 3.33
N ARG A 30 -12.72 8.49 2.76
CA ARG A 30 -13.86 9.04 3.51
C ARG A 30 -15.05 8.09 3.52
N MET A 31 -15.97 8.31 4.45
CA MET A 31 -17.17 7.48 4.61
C MET A 31 -18.01 7.39 3.33
N SER A 32 -18.12 8.48 2.59
CA SER A 32 -18.82 8.57 1.30
C SER A 32 -18.21 7.68 0.21
N ASN A 33 -16.91 7.37 0.28
CA ASN A 33 -16.23 6.51 -0.67
C ASN A 33 -16.56 5.02 -0.48
N LEU A 34 -17.20 4.65 0.63
CA LEU A 34 -17.41 3.27 1.07
C LEU A 34 -18.86 2.80 0.90
N ARG A 35 -19.59 3.40 -0.05
CA ARG A 35 -20.99 3.04 -0.33
C ARG A 35 -21.14 1.54 -0.61
N GLY A 36 -22.07 0.91 0.10
CA GLY A 36 -22.40 -0.52 -0.09
C GLY A 36 -21.42 -1.50 0.57
N LEU A 37 -20.45 -1.01 1.35
CA LEU A 37 -19.50 -1.87 2.08
C LEU A 37 -19.94 -2.18 3.52
N PHE A 38 -20.95 -1.47 4.03
CA PHE A 38 -21.48 -1.66 5.37
C PHE A 38 -22.77 -2.47 5.33
N ALA A 39 -22.91 -3.41 6.27
CA ALA A 39 -24.13 -4.21 6.41
C ALA A 39 -25.32 -3.37 6.88
N ASP A 40 -25.07 -2.35 7.72
CA ASP A 40 -26.09 -1.38 8.14
C ASP A 40 -26.01 -0.13 7.25
N THR A 41 -26.84 -0.12 6.22
CA THR A 41 -26.93 1.00 5.28
C THR A 41 -27.44 2.28 5.94
N ALA A 42 -28.37 2.19 6.89
CA ALA A 42 -28.98 3.36 7.51
C ALA A 42 -27.99 4.08 8.44
N ALA A 43 -27.19 3.31 9.19
CA ALA A 43 -26.10 3.87 9.98
C ALA A 43 -25.02 4.51 9.09
N TRP A 44 -24.68 3.88 7.95
CA TRP A 44 -23.75 4.46 6.98
C TRP A 44 -24.27 5.78 6.41
N GLU A 45 -25.54 5.85 5.98
CA GLU A 45 -26.15 7.08 5.44
C GLU A 45 -26.10 8.23 6.45
N GLN A 46 -26.32 7.95 7.74
CA GLN A 46 -26.18 8.95 8.80
C GLN A 46 -24.72 9.39 8.96
N ALA A 47 -23.78 8.45 8.97
CA ALA A 47 -22.36 8.74 9.12
C ALA A 47 -21.76 9.53 7.95
N VAL A 48 -22.34 9.44 6.75
CA VAL A 48 -21.93 10.22 5.58
C VAL A 48 -22.21 11.72 5.72
N ALA A 49 -23.14 12.14 6.58
CA ALA A 49 -23.49 13.55 6.75
C ALA A 49 -22.26 14.43 7.13
N ASP A 50 -21.40 13.91 7.99
CA ASP A 50 -20.14 14.58 8.40
C ASP A 50 -18.94 14.16 7.52
N ASP A 51 -19.16 13.22 6.59
CA ASP A 51 -18.19 12.56 5.71
C ASP A 51 -16.77 12.37 6.31
N PRO A 52 -16.65 11.69 7.47
CA PRO A 52 -15.38 11.60 8.18
C PRO A 52 -14.34 10.80 7.40
N ALA A 53 -13.06 11.10 7.64
CA ALA A 53 -11.97 10.25 7.20
C ALA A 53 -12.00 8.93 7.99
N VAL A 54 -11.98 7.81 7.28
CA VAL A 54 -11.95 6.46 7.86
C VAL A 54 -10.51 5.99 8.01
N TYR A 55 -9.70 6.16 6.96
CA TYR A 55 -8.27 5.88 7.00
C TYR A 55 -7.52 6.67 5.93
N GLU A 56 -6.20 6.74 6.08
CA GLU A 56 -5.28 7.34 5.12
C GLU A 56 -4.21 6.34 4.73
N VAL A 57 -3.80 6.38 3.47
CA VAL A 57 -2.70 5.56 2.95
C VAL A 57 -1.69 6.46 2.28
N ALA A 58 -0.45 6.45 2.75
CA ALA A 58 0.68 7.06 2.08
C ALA A 58 1.49 5.96 1.37
N SER A 59 1.71 6.11 0.07
CA SER A 59 2.53 5.19 -0.72
C SER A 59 3.79 5.88 -1.19
N SER A 60 4.97 5.30 -0.90
CA SER A 60 6.23 5.82 -1.44
C SER A 60 6.61 5.11 -2.73
N PRO A 61 7.27 5.79 -3.68
CA PRO A 61 7.92 5.11 -4.77
C PRO A 61 8.97 4.13 -4.21
N VAL A 62 9.18 3.01 -4.90
CA VAL A 62 10.29 2.12 -4.60
C VAL A 62 11.58 2.91 -4.85
N PRO A 63 12.50 2.98 -3.88
CA PRO A 63 13.79 3.60 -4.11
C PRO A 63 14.63 2.69 -5.03
N GLU A 64 14.53 2.91 -6.33
CA GLU A 64 15.41 2.29 -7.33
C GLU A 64 16.74 3.08 -7.36
N ALA A 65 17.86 2.41 -7.09
CA ALA A 65 19.17 3.01 -7.30
C ALA A 65 19.55 3.00 -8.79
N GLU A 66 20.46 3.87 -9.22
CA GLU A 66 20.97 3.87 -10.60
C GLU A 66 21.58 2.49 -10.93
N GLY A 67 20.98 1.78 -11.90
CA GLY A 67 21.38 0.43 -12.31
C GLY A 67 20.53 -0.71 -11.73
N GLU A 68 19.55 -0.43 -10.86
CA GLU A 68 18.54 -1.43 -10.50
C GLU A 68 17.53 -1.59 -11.65
N LEU A 69 17.31 -2.84 -12.08
CA LEU A 69 16.31 -3.14 -13.10
C LEU A 69 14.91 -2.97 -12.49
N PRO A 70 14.00 -2.21 -13.13
CA PRO A 70 12.61 -2.14 -12.70
C PRO A 70 12.05 -3.56 -12.67
N ARG A 71 11.51 -4.00 -11.54
CA ARG A 71 10.79 -5.29 -11.49
C ARG A 71 9.41 -5.15 -12.12
N HIS A 72 9.39 -4.98 -13.43
CA HIS A 72 8.29 -5.47 -14.26
C HIS A 72 8.88 -6.54 -15.17
N ALA A 73 8.71 -7.80 -14.79
CA ALA A 73 8.75 -8.88 -15.75
C ALA A 73 7.53 -8.69 -16.66
N GLU A 74 7.78 -8.21 -17.86
CA GLU A 74 6.83 -8.20 -18.97
C GLU A 74 6.30 -9.62 -19.19
N TYR A 75 4.98 -9.74 -19.41
CA TYR A 75 4.32 -10.96 -19.89
C TYR A 75 4.37 -11.01 -21.42
#